data_AF-A0A170XED7-F1
#
_entry.id   AF-A0A170XED7-F1
#
_cell.length_a   1.000
_cell.length_b   1.000
_cell.length_c   1.000
_cell.angle_alpha   90.00
_cell.angle_beta   90.00
_cell.angle_gamma   90.00
#
_symmetry.space_group_name_H-M   'P 1'
#
loop_
_entity.id
_entity.type
_entity.pdbx_description
1 polymer ?
#
loop_
_entity_poly.entity_id
_entity_poly.type
_entity_poly.pdbx_seq_one_letter_code
_entity_poly.pdbx_strand_id
1 'polypeptide(L)'
;GHFVPLIVAFVGLPARGKTVLAHKLERYLNYTGHQARVFSLSSYRRKVAPDIGCDIIFDPHNDEATEIRKQYTHEAISDCKQWIYIGGGYSDIRWHSCNSGCTSIAA
;
A
#
# COMPACT_ATOMS: atom_id res chain seq x y z
N GLY A 1 23.85 1.43 -13.05
CA GLY A 1 22.72 0.53 -13.31
C GLY A 1 21.44 1.32 -13.13
N HIS A 2 20.54 1.29 -14.11
CA HIS A 2 19.26 1.99 -14.02
C HIS A 2 18.38 1.23 -13.03
N PHE A 3 18.05 1.83 -11.89
CA PHE A 3 17.18 1.19 -10.90
C PHE A 3 15.72 1.48 -11.27
N VAL A 4 14.91 0.42 -11.41
CA VAL A 4 13.48 0.53 -11.72
C VAL A 4 12.70 0.12 -10.47
N PRO A 5 11.79 0.96 -9.97
CA PRO A 5 10.97 0.60 -8.81
C PRO A 5 10.00 -0.53 -9.16
N LEU A 6 9.85 -1.49 -8.25
CA LEU A 6 8.90 -2.60 -8.37
C LEU A 6 7.64 -2.31 -7.55
N ILE A 7 6.46 -2.58 -8.12
CA ILE A 7 5.17 -2.54 -7.42
C ILE A 7 4.56 -3.95 -7.46
N VAL A 8 4.33 -4.53 -6.29
CA VAL A 8 3.63 -5.82 -6.15
C VAL A 8 2.20 -5.55 -5.70
N ALA A 9 1.17 -5.94 -6.47
CA ALA A 9 -0.23 -5.75 -6.10
C ALA A 9 -0.91 -7.06 -5.68
N PHE A 10 -1.44 -7.13 -4.46
CA PHE A 10 -2.23 -8.28 -4.01
C PHE A 10 -3.72 -8.10 -4.36
N VAL A 11 -4.30 -9.06 -5.07
CA VAL A 11 -5.72 -9.07 -5.45
C VAL A 11 -6.41 -10.36 -5.02
N GLY A 12 -7.72 -10.28 -4.75
CA GLY A 12 -8.55 -11.45 -4.46
C GLY A 12 -9.54 -11.25 -3.33
N LEU A 13 -10.39 -12.26 -3.10
CA LEU A 13 -11.48 -12.22 -2.12
C LEU A 13 -11.01 -11.85 -0.70
N PRO A 14 -11.86 -11.20 0.11
CA PRO A 14 -11.55 -10.91 1.51
C PRO A 14 -11.20 -12.19 2.30
N ALA A 15 -10.46 -12.01 3.40
CA ALA A 15 -10.02 -13.09 4.31
C ALA A 15 -9.06 -14.16 3.72
N ARG A 16 -8.47 -13.93 2.54
CA ARG A 16 -7.50 -14.86 1.91
C ARG A 16 -6.03 -14.65 2.31
N GLY A 17 -5.77 -14.01 3.47
CA GLY A 17 -4.41 -13.84 3.98
C GLY A 17 -3.50 -12.86 3.21
N LYS A 18 -4.03 -12.10 2.25
CA LYS A 18 -3.29 -11.13 1.42
C LYS A 18 -2.47 -10.14 2.26
N THR A 19 -3.10 -9.50 3.24
CA THR A 19 -2.45 -8.52 4.13
C THR A 19 -1.34 -9.15 4.97
N VAL A 20 -1.54 -10.38 5.44
CA VAL A 20 -0.52 -11.11 6.21
C VAL A 20 0.69 -11.42 5.33
N LEU A 21 0.46 -11.89 4.11
CA LEU A 21 1.52 -12.17 3.16
C LEU A 21 2.27 -10.90 2.75
N ALA A 22 1.56 -9.80 2.50
CA ALA A 22 2.16 -8.50 2.16
C ALA A 22 3.13 -8.01 3.24
N HIS A 23 2.72 -8.04 4.52
CA HIS A 23 3.60 -7.64 5.62
C HIS A 23 4.76 -8.62 5.86
N LYS A 24 4.58 -9.91 5.61
CA LYS A 24 5.70 -10.87 5.64
C LYS A 24 6.72 -10.56 4.56
N LEU A 25 6.26 -10.27 3.34
CA LEU A 25 7.13 -9.92 2.23
C LEU A 25 7.86 -8.59 2.47
N GLU A 26 7.17 -7.57 2.97
CA GLU A 26 7.76 -6.30 3.39
C GLU A 26 8.88 -6.48 4.42
N ARG A 27 8.62 -7.26 5.48
CA ARG A 27 9.65 -7.53 6.51
C ARG A 27 10.84 -8.27 5.92
N TYR A 28 10.61 -9.25 5.04
CA TYR A 28 11.67 -10.00 4.40
C TYR A 28 12.53 -9.11 3.50
N LEU A 29 11.91 -8.27 2.66
CA LEU A 29 12.64 -7.34 1.80
C LEU A 29 13.46 -6.34 2.60
N ASN A 30 12.85 -5.73 3.62
CA ASN A 30 13.56 -4.82 4.54
C ASN A 30 14.70 -5.53 5.27
N TYR A 31 14.52 -6.78 5.69
CA TYR A 31 15.57 -7.59 6.31
C TYR A 31 16.75 -7.84 5.37
N THR A 32 16.50 -8.08 4.08
CA THR A 32 17.55 -8.26 3.06
C THR A 32 18.22 -6.95 2.60
N GLY A 33 17.79 -5.79 3.12
CA GLY A 33 18.35 -4.48 2.78
C GLY A 33 17.65 -3.75 1.63
N HIS A 34 16.51 -4.24 1.14
CA HIS A 34 15.67 -3.52 0.19
C HIS A 34 14.68 -2.65 0.94
N GLN A 35 14.54 -1.37 0.58
CA GLN A 35 13.49 -0.56 1.19
C GLN A 35 12.13 -1.03 0.65
N ALA A 36 11.24 -1.49 1.53
CA ALA A 36 9.89 -1.89 1.16
C ALA A 36 8.83 -1.38 2.13
N ARG A 37 7.65 -1.06 1.56
CA ARG A 37 6.51 -0.55 2.31
C ARG A 37 5.19 -1.13 1.81
N VAL A 38 4.29 -1.45 2.74
CA VAL A 38 2.92 -1.88 2.47
C VAL A 38 1.94 -0.71 2.49
N PHE A 39 1.17 -0.58 1.40
CA PHE A 39 0.03 0.32 1.30
C PHE A 39 -1.26 -0.50 1.29
N SER A 40 -1.95 -0.60 2.43
CA SER A 40 -3.19 -1.38 2.55
C SER A 40 -4.43 -0.52 2.34
N LEU A 41 -5.23 -0.86 1.32
CA LEU A 41 -6.52 -0.18 1.05
C LEU A 41 -7.48 -0.19 2.25
N SER A 42 -7.42 -1.23 3.10
CA SER A 42 -8.25 -1.31 4.31
C SER A 42 -7.97 -0.17 5.30
N SER A 43 -6.72 0.28 5.38
CA SER A 43 -6.32 1.40 6.24
C SER A 43 -6.79 2.73 5.68
N TYR A 44 -6.72 2.92 4.36
CA TYR A 44 -7.25 4.13 3.69
C TYR A 44 -8.78 4.19 3.79
N ARG A 45 -9.47 3.06 3.58
CA ARG A 45 -10.91 2.97 3.79
C ARG A 45 -11.32 3.45 5.18
N ARG A 46 -10.62 3.01 6.24
CA ARG A 46 -10.92 3.42 7.63
C ARG A 46 -10.67 4.91 7.89
N LYS A 47 -9.84 5.58 7.08
CA LYS A 47 -9.64 7.04 7.18
C LYS A 47 -10.79 7.81 6.52
N VAL A 48 -11.24 7.37 5.36
CA VAL A 48 -12.29 8.03 4.57
C VAL A 48 -13.69 7.71 5.10
N ALA A 49 -13.90 6.47 5.54
CA ALA A 49 -15.18 5.92 5.97
C ALA A 49 -15.00 5.07 7.24
N PRO A 50 -14.76 5.70 8.41
CA PRO A 50 -14.51 4.97 9.66
C PRO A 50 -15.72 4.15 10.12
N ASP A 51 -16.93 4.69 9.93
CA ASP A 51 -18.17 4.14 10.49
C ASP A 51 -19.03 3.38 9.47
N ILE A 52 -18.56 3.21 8.23
CA ILE A 52 -19.33 2.52 7.19
C ILE A 52 -19.00 1.03 7.19
N GLY A 53 -20.05 0.21 7.31
CA GLY A 53 -19.98 -1.24 7.27
C GLY A 53 -19.47 -1.80 5.93
N CYS A 54 -18.89 -3.00 5.99
CA CYS A 54 -18.40 -3.70 4.79
C CYS A 54 -19.54 -4.05 3.82
N ASP A 55 -20.71 -4.37 4.35
CA ASP A 55 -21.94 -4.65 3.60
C ASP A 55 -22.31 -3.49 2.68
N ILE A 56 -22.26 -2.25 3.18
CA ILE A 56 -22.56 -1.05 2.39
C ILE A 56 -21.42 -0.72 1.43
N ILE A 57 -20.17 -0.76 1.91
CA ILE A 57 -18.99 -0.40 1.10
C ILE A 57 -18.79 -1.32 -0.11
N PHE A 58 -19.09 -2.62 0.03
CA PHE A 58 -18.85 -3.60 -1.02
C PHE A 58 -20.09 -3.91 -1.87
N ASP A 59 -21.21 -3.22 -1.63
CA ASP A 59 -22.41 -3.32 -2.47
C ASP A 59 -22.10 -2.80 -3.90
N PRO A 60 -22.29 -3.63 -4.96
CA PRO A 60 -22.12 -3.17 -6.34
C PRO A 60 -23.23 -2.23 -6.82
N HIS A 61 -24.38 -2.18 -6.15
CA HIS A 61 -25.51 -1.32 -6.53
C HIS A 61 -25.49 0.06 -5.85
N ASN A 62 -24.53 0.28 -4.95
CA ASN A 62 -24.37 1.55 -4.26
C ASN A 62 -23.30 2.40 -4.96
N ASP A 63 -23.75 3.41 -5.69
CA ASP A 63 -22.87 4.34 -6.42
C ASP A 63 -22.02 5.20 -5.48
N GLU A 64 -22.57 5.60 -4.32
CA GLU A 64 -21.84 6.35 -3.30
C GLU A 64 -20.70 5.50 -2.71
N ALA A 65 -20.97 4.24 -2.38
CA ALA A 65 -19.95 3.29 -1.94
C ALA A 65 -18.89 3.06 -3.04
N THR A 66 -19.29 3.04 -4.31
CA THR A 66 -18.37 2.95 -5.45
C THR A 66 -17.43 4.15 -5.51
N GLU A 67 -17.94 5.36 -5.25
CA GLU A 67 -17.12 6.57 -5.25
C GLU A 67 -16.16 6.60 -4.06
N ILE A 68 -16.62 6.23 -2.86
CA ILE A 68 -15.74 6.07 -1.68
C ILE A 68 -14.62 5.05 -1.97
N ARG A 69 -14.95 3.93 -2.64
CA ARG A 69 -13.97 2.92 -3.07
C ARG A 69 -12.91 3.50 -3.98
N LYS A 70 -13.30 4.33 -4.96
CA LYS A 70 -12.34 5.01 -5.84
C LYS A 70 -11.49 5.99 -5.06
N GLN A 71 -12.09 6.77 -4.16
CA GLN A 71 -11.38 7.80 -3.40
C GLN A 71 -10.23 7.20 -2.57
N TYR A 72 -10.51 6.23 -1.69
CA TYR A 72 -9.45 5.67 -0.84
C TYR A 72 -8.41 4.88 -1.67
N THR A 73 -8.80 4.35 -2.83
CA THR A 73 -7.89 3.67 -3.76
C THR A 73 -6.96 4.66 -4.44
N HIS A 74 -7.50 5.80 -4.87
CA HIS A 74 -6.72 6.89 -5.45
C HIS A 74 -5.70 7.45 -4.45
N GLU A 75 -6.10 7.68 -3.20
CA GLU A 75 -5.21 8.12 -2.12
C GLU A 75 -4.07 7.11 -1.89
N ALA A 76 -4.38 5.82 -1.79
CA ALA A 76 -3.36 4.77 -1.60
C ALA A 76 -2.35 4.71 -2.76
N ILE A 77 -2.83 4.83 -4.00
CA ILE A 77 -1.98 4.85 -5.19
C ILE A 77 -1.12 6.11 -5.23
N SER A 78 -1.68 7.27 -4.86
CA SER A 78 -0.96 8.53 -4.80
C SER A 78 0.19 8.46 -3.79
N ASP A 79 -0.08 7.96 -2.59
CA ASP A 79 0.93 7.78 -1.54
C ASP A 79 2.02 6.76 -1.96
N CYS A 80 1.62 5.67 -2.62
CA CYS A 80 2.56 4.68 -3.17
C CYS A 80 3.49 5.31 -4.22
N LYS A 81 2.92 6.05 -5.19
CA LYS A 81 3.71 6.79 -6.19
C LYS A 81 4.67 7.76 -5.53
N GLN A 82 4.18 8.56 -4.58
CA GLN A 82 4.98 9.54 -3.87
C GLN A 82 6.16 8.89 -3.14
N TRP A 83 5.92 7.76 -2.47
CA TRP A 83 6.96 7.02 -1.76
C TRP A 83 8.04 6.48 -2.70
N ILE A 84 7.64 6.01 -3.89
CA ILE A 84 8.55 5.54 -4.93
C ILE A 84 9.42 6.67 -5.49
N TYR A 85 8.82 7.82 -5.82
CA TYR A 85 9.53 8.92 -6.49
C TYR A 85 10.42 9.73 -5.56
N ILE A 86 10.03 9.91 -4.30
CA ILE A 86 10.80 10.67 -3.30
C ILE A 86 11.87 9.81 -2.61
N GLY A 87 11.81 8.48 -2.76
CA GLY A 87 12.81 7.58 -2.20
C GLY A 87 12.64 7.39 -0.69
N GLY A 88 11.42 7.09 -0.24
CA GLY A 88 11.15 6.68 1.13
C GLY A 88 11.53 7.71 2.21
N GLY A 89 10.80 8.81 2.32
CA GLY A 89 11.06 9.79 3.37
C GLY A 89 9.86 10.63 3.80
N TYR A 90 9.25 10.25 4.92
CA TYR A 90 8.85 11.22 5.95
C TYR A 90 8.99 10.52 7.31
N SER A 91 9.98 10.99 8.10
CA SER A 91 10.37 10.65 9.48
C SER A 91 10.75 9.18 9.80
N ASP A 92 12.05 8.84 9.75
CA ASP A 92 12.90 8.64 10.94
C ASP A 92 14.37 8.37 10.51
N ILE A 93 15.30 8.67 11.41
CA ILE A 93 16.73 8.87 11.27
C ILE A 93 17.47 7.60 10.81
N ARG A 94 18.15 7.65 9.64
CA ARG A 94 19.59 7.35 9.39
C ARG A 94 19.85 7.18 7.88
N TRP A 95 20.21 8.27 7.19
CA TRP A 95 20.89 8.17 5.90
C TRP A 95 22.33 7.69 6.13
N HIS A 96 22.54 6.38 6.22
CA HIS A 96 23.83 5.81 5.85
C HIS A 96 23.69 5.27 4.44
N SER A 97 24.35 5.96 3.50
CA SER A 97 24.73 5.53 2.16
C SER A 97 24.41 4.06 1.87
N CYS A 98 23.30 3.79 1.19
CA CYS A 98 23.05 2.45 0.68
C CYS A 98 22.49 2.54 -0.74
N ASN A 99 23.30 2.04 -1.67
CA ASN A 99 23.12 2.12 -3.11
C ASN A 99 22.14 1.03 -3.62
N SER A 100 21.11 0.70 -2.85
CA SER A 100 20.27 -0.49 -3.06
C SER A 100 18.78 -0.22 -2.88
N GLY A 101 18.15 0.06 -4.02
CA GLY A 101 16.82 -0.38 -4.44
C GLY A 101 15.61 -0.32 -3.51
N CYS A 102 14.68 0.59 -3.83
CA CYS A 102 13.35 0.68 -3.24
C CYS A 102 12.31 -0.19 -4.00
N THR A 103 11.63 -1.09 -3.31
CA THR A 103 10.56 -1.97 -3.83
C THR A 103 9.27 -1.72 -3.06
N SER A 104 8.20 -1.30 -3.74
CA SER A 104 6.88 -1.11 -3.13
C SER A 104 6.03 -2.37 -3.18
N ILE A 105 5.27 -2.61 -2.10
CA ILE A 105 4.27 -3.67 -2.04
C ILE A 105 2.90 -3.00 -1.80
N ALA A 106 2.02 -3.05 -2.78
CA ALA A 106 0.61 -2.66 -2.67
C ALA A 106 -0.23 -3.89 -2.26
N ALA A 107 -1.05 -3.76 -1.21
CA ALA A 107 -1.85 -4.88 -0.68
C ALA A 107 -3.33 -4.55 -0.51
#